data_AF-A0A800C6E8-F1
#
_entry.id   AF-A0A800C6E8-F1
#
_cell.length_a   1.000
_cell.length_b   1.000
_cell.length_c   1.000
_cell.angle_alpha   90.00
_cell.angle_beta   90.00
_cell.angle_gamma   90.00
#
_symmetry.space_group_name_H-M   'P 1'
#
loop_
_entity.id
_entity.type
_entity.pdbx_description
1 polymer ?
#
loop_
_entity_poly.entity_id
_entity_poly.type
_entity_poly.pdbx_seq_one_letter_code
_entity_poly.pdbx_strand_id
1 'polypeptide(L)' 'MTVTVEKIVNEVKSLQKQELDEFLTWFADYELEQLDEWDEEIQRDSQPGGRLQAVLDRVRDDISAGRTKPLDEVLNNS' A
#
# COMPACT_ATOMS: atom_id res chain seq x y z
N MET A 1 17.66 -17.48 -14.03
CA MET A 1 16.48 -17.61 -14.92
C MET A 1 15.50 -16.53 -14.51
N THR A 2 15.10 -15.63 -15.40
CA THR A 2 14.07 -14.62 -15.09
C THR A 2 12.71 -15.29 -15.18
N VAL A 3 12.11 -15.57 -14.02
CA VAL A 3 10.71 -15.97 -13.96
C VAL A 3 9.88 -14.73 -14.28
N THR A 4 8.94 -14.83 -15.22
CA THR A 4 8.03 -13.72 -15.54
C THR A 4 6.92 -13.64 -14.50
N VAL A 5 6.42 -12.43 -14.21
CA VAL A 5 5.29 -12.20 -13.28
C VAL A 5 4.07 -13.07 -13.66
N GLU A 6 3.81 -13.20 -14.96
CA GLU A 6 2.75 -14.05 -15.49
C GLU A 6 2.87 -15.51 -15.05
N LYS A 7 4.10 -16.04 -15.01
CA LYS A 7 4.33 -17.41 -14.54
C LYS A 7 4.00 -17.54 -13.05
N ILE A 8 4.45 -16.60 -12.21
CA ILE A 8 4.15 -16.62 -10.77
C ILE A 8 2.65 -16.58 -10.52
N VAL A 9 1.93 -15.69 -11.23
CA VAL A 9 0.46 -15.58 -11.12
C VAL A 9 -0.23 -16.90 -11.50
N ASN A 10 0.23 -17.56 -12.56
CA ASN A 10 -0.36 -18.83 -12.98
C ASN A 10 -0.10 -19.96 -11.98
N GLU A 11 1.10 -20.03 -11.39
CA GLU A 11 1.43 -21.01 -10.35
C GLU A 11 0.59 -20.77 -9.09
N VAL A 12 0.47 -19.52 -8.62
CA VAL A 12 -0.36 -19.15 -7.45
C VAL A 12 -1.83 -19.51 -7.68
N LYS A 13 -2.36 -19.27 -8.88
CA LYS A 13 -3.74 -19.65 -9.24
C LYS A 13 -3.96 -21.16 -9.29
N SER A 14 -2.90 -21.96 -9.42
CA SER A 14 -2.98 -23.42 -9.50
C SER A 14 -2.84 -24.12 -8.15
N LEU A 15 -2.48 -23.39 -7.09
CA LEU A 15 -2.30 -23.92 -5.74
C LEU A 15 -3.61 -24.52 -5.20
N GLN A 16 -3.49 -25.65 -4.50
CA GLN A 16 -4.62 -26.18 -3.73
C GLN A 16 -4.89 -25.27 -2.53
N LYS A 17 -6.11 -25.38 -1.96
CA LYS A 17 -6.54 -24.48 -0.87
C LYS A 17 -5.54 -24.41 0.29
N GLN A 18 -4.99 -25.55 0.71
CA GLN A 18 -4.01 -25.59 1.80
C GLN A 18 -2.70 -24.87 1.42
N GLU A 19 -2.19 -25.12 0.22
CA GLU A 19 -0.95 -24.50 -0.27
C GLU A 19 -1.15 -22.99 -0.50
N LEU A 20 -2.35 -22.57 -0.90
CA LEU A 20 -2.71 -21.16 -1.01
C LEU A 20 -2.76 -20.47 0.36
N ASP A 21 -3.36 -21.12 1.37
CA ASP A 21 -3.40 -20.57 2.73
C ASP A 21 -1.98 -20.46 3.33
N GLU A 22 -1.13 -21.45 3.10
CA GLU A 22 0.30 -21.43 3.48
C GLU A 22 1.05 -20.29 2.75
N PHE A 23 0.85 -20.16 1.44
CA PHE A 23 1.43 -19.08 0.63
C PHE A 23 1.00 -17.70 1.11
N LEU A 24 -0.28 -17.48 1.38
CA LEU A 24 -0.81 -16.20 1.83
C LEU A 24 -0.29 -15.82 3.22
N THR A 25 -0.12 -16.81 4.10
CA THR A 25 0.47 -16.58 5.44
C THR A 25 1.92 -16.12 5.30
N TRP A 26 2.73 -16.85 4.53
CA TRP A 26 4.11 -16.47 4.26
C TRP A 26 4.21 -15.11 3.55
N PHE A 27 3.33 -14.84 2.59
CA PHE A 27 3.34 -13.60 1.83
C PHE A 27 2.99 -12.39 2.70
N ALA A 28 2.11 -12.55 3.68
CA ALA A 28 1.84 -11.50 4.66
C ALA A 28 3.09 -11.17 5.48
N ASP A 29 3.82 -12.17 5.96
CA ASP A 29 5.08 -11.94 6.70
C ASP A 29 6.16 -11.31 5.80
N TYR A 30 6.26 -11.76 4.54
CA TYR A 30 7.14 -11.16 3.55
C TYR A 30 6.81 -9.68 3.29
N GLU A 31 5.53 -9.33 3.11
CA GLU A 31 5.09 -7.94 2.94
C GLU A 31 5.38 -7.10 4.20
N LEU A 32 5.27 -7.68 5.39
CA LEU A 32 5.65 -7.01 6.64
C LEU A 32 7.16 -6.72 6.71
N GLU A 33 8.01 -7.65 6.25
CA GLU A 33 9.45 -7.42 6.14
C GLU A 33 9.81 -6.36 5.09
N GLN A 34 8.92 -6.12 4.12
CA GLN A 34 9.08 -5.11 3.08
C GLN A 34 8.47 -3.76 3.47
N LEU A 35 7.83 -3.63 4.64
CA LEU A 35 7.28 -2.36 5.11
C LEU A 35 8.33 -1.23 5.12
N ASP A 36 9.58 -1.54 5.46
CA ASP A 36 10.66 -0.57 5.44
C ASP A 36 10.92 -0.03 4.02
N GLU A 37 10.83 -0.89 3.00
CA GLU A 37 10.97 -0.47 1.59
C GLU A 37 9.79 0.39 1.13
N TRP A 38 8.58 0.10 1.64
CA TRP A 38 7.39 0.91 1.37
C TRP A 38 7.48 2.27 2.04
N ASP A 39 8.00 2.35 3.27
CA ASP A 39 8.24 3.62 3.95
C ASP A 39 9.28 4.47 3.19
N GLU A 40 10.35 3.85 2.70
CA GLU A 40 11.35 4.52 1.85
C GLU A 40 10.76 4.99 0.51
N GLU A 41 9.92 4.17 -0.14
CA GLU A 41 9.25 4.53 -1.39
C GLU A 41 8.23 5.65 -1.18
N ILE A 42 7.41 5.59 -0.14
CA ILE A 42 6.46 6.65 0.23
C ILE A 42 7.22 7.94 0.56
N GLN A 43 8.32 7.85 1.32
CA GLN A 43 9.13 9.01 1.64
C GLN A 43 9.70 9.67 0.38
N ARG A 44 10.24 8.87 -0.56
CA ARG A 44 10.76 9.36 -1.85
C ARG A 44 9.65 9.97 -2.70
N ASP A 45 8.53 9.28 -2.82
CA ASP A 45 7.45 9.66 -3.73
C ASP A 45 6.61 10.84 -3.21
N SER A 46 6.64 11.08 -1.88
CA SER A 46 6.02 12.24 -1.22
C SER A 46 6.87 13.52 -1.27
N GLN A 47 8.12 13.46 -1.75
CA GLN A 47 8.95 14.65 -1.93
C GLN A 47 8.36 15.63 -2.96
N PRO A 48 8.72 16.93 -2.91
CA PRO A 48 8.29 17.90 -3.90
C PRO A 48 8.63 17.45 -5.34
N GLY A 49 7.63 17.41 -6.21
CA GLY A 49 7.76 16.92 -7.59
C GLY A 49 7.81 15.38 -7.72
N GLY A 50 7.67 14.65 -6.61
CA GLY A 50 7.55 13.20 -6.57
C GLY A 50 6.20 12.70 -7.10
N ARG A 51 6.06 11.38 -7.20
CA ARG A 51 4.89 10.73 -7.81
C ARG A 51 3.58 11.04 -7.10
N LEU A 52 3.64 11.35 -5.80
CA LEU A 52 2.46 11.69 -5.00
C LEU A 52 2.10 13.17 -5.04
N GLN A 53 2.87 14.03 -5.70
CA GLN A 53 2.65 15.50 -5.71
C GLN A 53 1.21 15.87 -6.04
N ALA A 54 0.66 15.34 -7.14
CA ALA A 54 -0.71 15.66 -7.57
C ALA A 54 -1.78 15.25 -6.55
N VAL A 55 -1.57 14.12 -5.86
CA VAL A 55 -2.49 13.64 -4.82
C VAL A 55 -2.37 14.53 -3.58
N LEU A 56 -1.15 14.85 -3.16
CA LEU A 56 -0.89 15.70 -2.01
C LEU A 56 -1.44 17.11 -2.20
N ASP A 57 -1.34 17.68 -3.41
CA ASP A 57 -1.90 18.98 -3.73
C ASP A 57 -3.42 18.97 -3.64
N ARG A 58 -4.08 17.95 -4.21
CA ARG A 58 -5.53 17.79 -4.09
C ARG A 58 -5.97 17.69 -2.62
N VAL A 59 -5.25 16.92 -1.81
CA VAL A 59 -5.58 16.76 -0.38
C VAL A 59 -5.42 18.08 0.37
N ARG A 60 -4.36 18.85 0.10
CA ARG A 60 -4.16 20.19 0.69
C ARG A 60 -5.28 21.15 0.29
N ASP A 61 -5.73 21.09 -0.96
CA ASP A 61 -6.86 21.88 -1.45
C ASP A 61 -8.18 21.48 -0.78
N ASP A 62 -8.41 20.18 -0.55
CA ASP A 62 -9.57 19.68 0.18
C ASP A 62 -9.58 20.16 1.64
N ILE A 63 -8.42 20.15 2.30
CA ILE A 63 -8.25 20.65 3.67
C ILE A 63 -8.50 22.16 3.72
N SER A 64 -7.87 22.93 2.83
CA SER A 64 -8.01 24.39 2.82
C SER A 64 -9.44 24.85 2.50
N ALA A 65 -10.16 24.07 1.70
CA ALA A 65 -11.57 24.31 1.39
C ALA A 65 -12.55 23.79 2.45
N GLY A 66 -12.07 23.20 3.55
CA GLY A 66 -12.92 22.68 4.63
C GLY A 66 -13.76 21.45 4.23
N ARG A 67 -13.33 20.71 3.21
CA ARG A 67 -14.00 19.47 2.76
C ARG A 67 -13.60 18.24 3.60
N THR A 68 -12.67 18.41 4.53
CA THR A 68 -12.18 17.37 5.44
C THR A 68 -12.59 17.68 6.88
N LYS A 69 -12.63 16.65 7.73
CA LYS A 69 -12.73 16.81 9.19
C LYS A 69 -11.47 16.28 9.85
N PRO A 70 -11.01 16.88 10.95
CA PRO A 70 -9.98 16.29 11.79
C PRO A 70 -10.38 14.87 12.22
N LEU A 71 -9.41 13.95 12.17
CA LEU A 71 -9.68 12.54 12.43
C LEU A 71 -10.07 12.29 13.90
N ASP A 72 -9.52 13.08 14.82
CA ASP A 72 -9.85 13.08 16.24
C ASP A 72 -11.30 13.48 16.50
N GLU A 73 -11.89 14.39 15.72
CA GLU A 73 -13.33 14.70 15.82
C GLU A 73 -14.22 13.51 15.42
N VAL A 74 -13.74 12.66 14.52
CA VAL A 74 -14.47 11.46 14.08
C VAL A 74 -14.29 10.31 15.07
N LEU A 75 -13.08 10.14 15.61
CA LEU A 75 -12.74 9.00 16.48
C LEU A 75 -13.04 9.25 17.97
N ASN A 76 -13.01 10.49 18.45
CA ASN A 76 -13.28 10.84 19.86
C ASN A 76 -14.75 11.18 20.13
N ASN A 77 -15.68 10.76 19.27
CA ASN A 77 -17.11 10.98 19.45
C ASN A 77 -17.72 9.97 20.45
N SER A 78 -17.12 9.87 21.65
CA SER A 78 -17.66 9.15 22.81
C SER A 78 -18.79 9.93 23.48
#